data_AF-A0AAW0JPX2-F1
#
_entry.id   AF-A0AAW0JPX2-F1
#
_cell.length_a   1.000
_cell.length_b   1.000
_cell.length_c   1.000
_cell.angle_alpha   90.00
_cell.angle_beta   90.00
_cell.angle_gamma   90.00
#
_symmetry.space_group_name_H-M   'P 1'
#
loop_
_entity.id
_entity.type
_entity.pdbx_description
1 polymer ?
#
loop_
_entity_poly.entity_id
_entity_poly.type
_entity_poly.pdbx_seq_one_letter_code
_entity_poly.pdbx_strand_id
1 'polypeptide(L)'
;MDLDLGYNQARRWATAPNGPYAWGYCFVTENNKQTYCTSTSLPCASGKNNYNYGQAGKAVGADLINNPDLVATDPTISFKTAIWFWMTPQTNKPSSHDVIIGNWRPSAADTSAS
;
A
#
# COMPACT_ATOMS: atom_id res chain seq x y z
N MET A 1 2.72 1.81 4.96
CA MET A 1 1.81 2.46 4.01
C MET A 1 0.70 1.47 3.81
N ASP A 2 -0.36 1.60 4.61
CA ASP A 2 -1.55 0.77 4.45
C ASP A 2 -2.52 1.56 3.60
N LEU A 3 -2.29 1.45 2.30
CA LEU A 3 -3.35 1.68 1.34
C LEU A 3 -3.92 0.30 1.10
N ASP A 4 -4.72 -0.11 2.07
CA ASP A 4 -5.65 -1.19 1.90
C ASP A 4 -6.74 -0.72 0.92
N LEU A 5 -6.35 -0.56 -0.34
CA LEU A 5 -7.28 -0.41 -1.45
C LEU A 5 -7.93 -1.76 -1.70
N GLY A 6 -8.84 -2.13 -0.80
CA GLY A 6 -9.95 -3.04 -1.11
C GLY A 6 -9.63 -4.53 -1.24
N TYR A 7 -8.55 -5.06 -0.66
CA TYR A 7 -8.36 -6.51 -0.59
C TYR A 7 -8.00 -7.07 0.79
N ASN A 8 -8.05 -6.31 1.89
CA ASN A 8 -8.13 -6.98 3.18
C ASN A 8 -9.50 -7.63 3.33
N GLN A 9 -9.52 -8.96 3.25
CA GLN A 9 -10.68 -9.83 3.40
C GLN A 9 -11.39 -9.68 4.76
N ALA A 10 -10.92 -8.80 5.65
CA ALA A 10 -11.31 -8.72 7.05
C ALA A 10 -12.74 -8.22 7.30
N ARG A 11 -13.49 -7.70 6.31
CA ARG A 11 -14.81 -7.08 6.57
C ARG A 11 -15.89 -7.33 5.53
N ARG A 12 -15.74 -8.34 4.67
CA ARG A 12 -16.84 -8.83 3.85
C ARG A 12 -17.79 -9.62 4.74
N TRP A 13 -18.85 -9.01 5.26
CA TRP A 13 -19.89 -9.76 5.98
C TRP A 13 -20.97 -10.21 4.98
N ALA A 14 -21.37 -11.48 5.05
CA ALA A 14 -22.19 -12.13 4.03
C ALA A 14 -23.55 -11.45 3.79
N THR A 15 -24.06 -10.72 4.79
CA THR A 15 -25.36 -10.04 4.77
C THR A 15 -25.26 -8.53 4.54
N ALA A 16 -24.16 -8.05 3.96
CA ALA A 16 -23.99 -6.63 3.66
C ALA A 16 -25.08 -6.13 2.68
N PRO A 17 -25.68 -4.94 2.92
CA PRO A 17 -26.57 -4.32 1.95
C PRO A 17 -25.88 -4.21 0.59
N ASN A 18 -26.54 -4.65 -0.49
CA ASN A 18 -25.99 -4.72 -1.85
C ASN A 18 -24.80 -5.70 -2.02
N GLY A 19 -24.60 -6.62 -1.07
CA GLY A 19 -23.58 -7.65 -1.09
C GLY A 19 -22.19 -7.18 -0.62
N PRO A 20 -21.30 -8.12 -0.26
CA PRO A 20 -20.01 -7.82 0.36
C PRO A 20 -19.02 -7.05 -0.55
N TYR A 21 -19.27 -7.00 -1.87
CA TYR A 21 -18.39 -6.35 -2.84
C TYR A 21 -18.71 -4.85 -3.03
N ALA A 22 -19.82 -4.37 -2.51
CA ALA A 22 -20.23 -2.95 -2.61
C ALA A 22 -19.59 -2.04 -1.55
N TRP A 23 -18.84 -2.61 -0.60
CA TRP A 23 -18.32 -1.90 0.58
C TRP A 23 -16.79 -1.67 0.54
N GLY A 24 -16.21 -1.60 -0.66
CA GLY A 24 -14.83 -1.14 -0.82
C GLY A 24 -14.65 0.29 -0.34
N TYR A 25 -13.42 0.67 0.03
CA TYR A 25 -13.08 2.04 0.50
C TYR A 25 -13.80 2.50 1.78
N CYS A 26 -14.38 1.60 2.56
CA CYS A 26 -15.12 1.95 3.79
C CYS A 26 -14.21 2.48 4.93
N PHE A 27 -12.92 2.16 4.92
CA PHE A 27 -11.95 2.59 5.94
C PHE A 27 -10.74 3.26 5.29
N VAL A 28 -10.18 4.27 5.98
CA VAL A 28 -9.00 5.04 5.53
C VAL A 28 -7.75 4.81 6.39
N THR A 29 -7.91 4.18 7.56
CA THR A 29 -6.80 3.83 8.45
C THR A 29 -6.97 2.41 8.96
N GLU A 30 -5.85 1.77 9.31
CA GLU A 30 -5.85 0.47 9.96
C GLU A 30 -6.66 0.49 11.27
N ASN A 31 -7.45 -0.57 11.49
CA ASN A 31 -8.28 -0.70 12.69
C ASN A 31 -7.47 -1.13 13.93
N ASN A 32 -6.41 -1.92 13.75
CA ASN A 32 -5.53 -2.36 14.84
C ASN A 32 -4.15 -1.71 14.73
N LYS A 33 -4.10 -0.40 14.96
CA LYS A 33 -2.90 0.40 14.70
C LYS A 33 -1.68 -0.15 15.44
N GLN A 34 -0.67 -0.60 14.70
CA GLN A 34 0.63 -0.97 15.23
C GLN A 34 1.72 0.07 14.89
N THR A 35 2.80 0.03 15.66
CA THR A 35 4.01 0.81 15.42
C THR A 35 4.91 0.05 14.43
N TYR A 36 4.82 0.38 13.15
CA TYR A 36 5.57 -0.29 12.08
C TYR A 36 6.98 0.27 11.85
N CYS A 37 7.74 0.65 12.88
CA CYS A 37 9.11 1.17 12.73
C CYS A 37 10.12 0.02 12.53
N THR A 38 10.56 -0.22 11.29
CA THR A 38 11.47 -1.33 10.94
C THR A 38 12.83 -0.89 10.37
N SER A 39 13.04 0.41 10.14
CA SER A 39 14.26 0.93 9.50
C SER A 39 15.25 1.46 10.53
N THR A 40 16.51 1.02 10.45
CA THR A 40 17.65 1.55 11.22
C THR A 40 18.33 2.77 10.56
N SER A 41 17.98 3.07 9.30
CA SER A 41 18.64 4.10 8.48
C SER A 41 17.82 5.37 8.27
N LEU A 42 16.53 5.38 8.67
CA LEU A 42 15.66 6.56 8.63
C LEU A 42 15.11 6.85 10.03
N PRO A 43 15.26 8.07 10.57
CA PRO A 43 14.76 8.40 11.90
C PRO A 43 13.25 8.20 12.00
N CYS A 44 12.81 7.35 12.94
CA CYS A 44 11.39 7.09 13.24
C CYS A 44 10.80 8.27 14.02
N ALA A 45 10.47 9.36 13.34
CA ALA A 45 9.83 10.52 13.96
C ALA A 45 8.41 10.21 14.50
N SER A 46 7.78 9.08 14.14
CA SER A 46 6.38 8.81 14.52
C SER A 46 5.98 7.33 14.64
N GLY A 47 6.93 6.41 14.79
CA GLY A 47 6.60 5.00 15.02
C GLY A 47 5.89 4.28 13.85
N LYS A 48 5.86 4.84 12.65
CA LYS A 48 5.22 4.24 11.46
C LYS A 48 6.27 3.81 10.42
N ASN A 49 5.85 3.04 9.42
CA ASN A 49 6.73 2.33 8.47
C ASN A 49 7.53 3.27 7.54
N ASN A 50 8.67 3.77 8.02
CA ASN A 50 9.49 4.80 7.38
C ASN A 50 9.93 4.51 5.94
N TYR A 51 10.15 3.25 5.57
CA TYR A 51 10.69 2.90 4.25
C TYR A 51 9.68 3.22 3.14
N ASN A 52 8.46 2.68 3.23
CA ASN A 52 7.43 2.90 2.21
C ASN A 52 6.93 4.35 2.21
N TYR A 53 6.75 4.97 3.38
CA TYR A 53 6.35 6.38 3.47
C TYR A 53 7.43 7.29 2.86
N GLY A 54 8.72 7.02 3.11
CA GLY A 54 9.81 7.80 2.53
C GLY A 54 9.91 7.68 1.00
N GLN A 55 9.81 6.45 0.46
CA GLN A 55 9.88 6.25 -0.99
C GLN A 55 8.67 6.84 -1.72
N ALA A 56 7.47 6.56 -1.21
CA ALA A 56 6.24 7.10 -1.77
C ALA A 56 6.20 8.63 -1.67
N GLY A 57 6.60 9.19 -0.52
CA GLY A 57 6.64 10.64 -0.30
C GLY A 57 7.49 11.36 -1.34
N LYS A 58 8.68 10.82 -1.64
CA LYS A 58 9.54 11.32 -2.73
C LYS A 58 8.85 11.24 -4.09
N ALA A 59 8.17 10.13 -4.38
CA ALA A 59 7.52 9.93 -5.67
C ALA A 59 6.27 10.82 -5.87
N VAL A 60 5.51 11.09 -4.80
CA VAL A 60 4.27 11.87 -4.87
C VAL A 60 4.48 13.37 -4.54
N GLY A 61 5.69 13.75 -4.14
CA GLY A 61 6.05 15.13 -3.79
C GLY A 61 5.52 15.58 -2.42
N ALA A 62 5.43 14.68 -1.43
CA ALA A 62 4.94 14.97 -0.09
C ALA A 62 5.89 14.45 1.00
N ASP A 63 6.05 15.20 2.10
CA ASP A 63 6.83 14.75 3.25
C ASP A 63 6.02 13.80 4.13
N LEU A 64 5.99 12.55 3.69
CA LEU A 64 5.29 11.46 4.33
C LEU A 64 6.06 10.81 5.49
N ILE A 65 7.33 11.17 5.71
CA ILE A 65 8.12 10.70 6.87
C ILE A 65 7.67 11.46 8.12
N ASN A 66 7.58 12.79 8.02
CA ASN A 66 7.18 13.63 9.13
C ASN A 66 5.66 13.81 9.21
N ASN A 67 4.94 13.63 8.10
CA ASN A 67 3.48 13.81 8.03
C ASN A 67 2.78 12.56 7.45
N PRO A 68 2.93 11.38 8.08
CA PRO A 68 2.36 10.13 7.55
C PRO A 68 0.82 10.15 7.50
N ASP A 69 0.18 10.96 8.34
CA ASP A 69 -1.28 11.04 8.39
C ASP A 69 -1.89 11.72 7.14
N LEU A 70 -1.08 12.39 6.30
CA LEU A 70 -1.53 12.93 5.00
C LEU A 70 -2.11 11.83 4.10
N VAL A 71 -1.64 10.59 4.22
CA VAL A 71 -2.18 9.45 3.45
C VAL A 71 -3.64 9.14 3.83
N ALA A 72 -4.05 9.49 5.05
CA ALA A 72 -5.41 9.27 5.55
C ALA A 72 -6.30 10.52 5.50
N THR A 73 -5.71 11.72 5.40
CA THR A 73 -6.45 13.00 5.46
C THR A 73 -6.51 13.75 4.13
N ASP A 74 -5.57 13.53 3.21
CA ASP A 74 -5.60 14.08 1.85
C ASP A 74 -5.94 12.96 0.86
N PRO A 75 -7.15 12.98 0.24
CA PRO A 75 -7.57 11.92 -0.67
C PRO A 75 -6.69 11.85 -1.94
N THR A 76 -6.14 12.97 -2.40
CA THR A 76 -5.23 12.98 -3.57
C THR A 76 -3.91 12.29 -3.23
N ILE A 77 -3.33 12.60 -2.07
CA ILE A 77 -2.13 11.91 -1.58
C ILE A 77 -2.42 10.44 -1.34
N SER A 78 -3.58 10.10 -0.78
CA SER A 78 -4.03 8.72 -0.56
C SER A 78 -4.03 7.91 -1.88
N PHE A 79 -4.70 8.40 -2.92
CA PHE A 79 -4.72 7.69 -4.21
C PHE A 79 -3.36 7.68 -4.89
N LYS A 80 -2.60 8.79 -4.87
CA LYS A 80 -1.26 8.85 -5.48
C LYS A 80 -0.31 7.82 -4.86
N THR A 81 -0.35 7.66 -3.55
CA THR A 81 0.50 6.70 -2.85
C THR A 81 0.12 5.25 -3.16
N ALA A 82 -1.16 4.98 -3.46
CA ALA A 82 -1.60 3.63 -3.79
C ALA A 82 -1.25 3.26 -5.23
N ILE A 83 -1.42 4.22 -6.15
CA ILE A 83 -0.97 4.08 -7.53
C ILE A 83 0.56 3.95 -7.56
N TRP A 84 1.29 4.74 -6.77
CA TRP A 84 2.74 4.57 -6.65
C TRP A 84 3.12 3.13 -6.28
N PHE A 85 2.46 2.54 -5.27
CA PHE A 85 2.72 1.15 -4.89
C PHE A 85 2.42 0.17 -6.03
N TRP A 86 1.31 0.37 -6.75
CA TRP A 86 0.91 -0.47 -7.88
C TRP A 86 1.89 -0.41 -9.05
N MET A 87 2.51 0.76 -9.27
CA MET A 87 3.42 1.02 -10.39
C MET A 87 4.90 0.73 -10.08
N THR A 88 5.27 0.55 -8.80
CA THR A 88 6.68 0.48 -8.39
C THR A 88 7.11 -0.97 -8.11
N PRO A 89 8.02 -1.55 -8.90
CA PRO A 89 8.59 -2.86 -8.58
C PRO A 89 9.44 -2.78 -7.30
N GLN A 90 9.45 -3.84 -6.50
CA GLN A 90 10.21 -3.92 -5.25
C GLN A 90 11.12 -5.15 -5.25
N THR A 91 12.41 -4.94 -5.44
CA THR A 91 13.45 -5.99 -5.44
C THR A 91 13.13 -7.11 -6.43
N ASN A 92 12.74 -8.29 -5.95
CA ASN A 92 12.40 -9.46 -6.76
C ASN A 92 10.90 -9.52 -7.11
N LYS A 93 10.10 -8.55 -6.66
CA LYS A 93 8.68 -8.44 -6.98
C LYS A 93 8.50 -7.47 -8.14
N PRO A 94 7.86 -7.89 -9.25
CA PRO A 94 7.48 -6.95 -10.30
C PRO A 94 6.44 -5.96 -9.80
N SER A 95 6.21 -4.89 -10.56
CA SER A 95 5.06 -4.02 -10.30
C SER A 95 3.76 -4.79 -10.62
N SER A 96 2.70 -4.55 -9.86
CA SER A 96 1.38 -5.12 -10.17
C SER A 96 0.90 -4.65 -11.55
N HIS A 97 1.28 -3.44 -11.95
CA HIS A 97 1.02 -2.90 -13.28
C HIS A 97 1.63 -3.78 -14.39
N ASP A 98 2.91 -4.12 -14.31
CA ASP A 98 3.57 -4.91 -15.35
C ASP A 98 3.01 -6.33 -15.45
N VAL A 99 2.57 -6.89 -14.32
CA VAL A 99 1.89 -8.20 -14.30
C VAL A 99 0.56 -8.13 -15.04
N ILE A 100 -0.31 -7.17 -14.73
CA ILE A 100 -1.68 -7.16 -15.28
C ILE A 100 -1.73 -6.81 -16.77
N ILE A 101 -0.77 -6.02 -17.28
CA ILE A 101 -0.68 -5.68 -18.71
C ILE A 101 0.14 -6.69 -19.53
N GLY A 102 0.67 -7.75 -18.88
CA GLY A 102 1.45 -8.80 -19.55
C GLY A 102 2.89 -8.42 -19.90
N ASN A 103 3.43 -7.35 -19.30
CA ASN A 103 4.82 -6.93 -19.50
C ASN A 103 5.82 -7.71 -18.65
N TRP A 104 5.38 -8.26 -17.52
CA TRP A 104 6.24 -9.08 -16.67
C TRP A 104 6.44 -10.49 -17.24
N ARG A 105 7.68 -10.96 -17.25
CA ARG A 105 8.05 -12.33 -17.61
C ARG A 105 8.57 -13.06 -16.36
N PRO A 106 7.95 -14.18 -15.94
CA PRO A 106 8.43 -14.97 -14.82
C PRO A 106 9.87 -15.43 -15.02
N SER A 107 10.69 -15.34 -13.97
CA SER A 107 12.02 -15.96 -13.94
C SER A 107 11.90 -17.47 -13.69
N ALA A 108 13.01 -18.21 -13.87
CA ALA A 108 13.06 -19.62 -13.55
C ALA A 108 12.68 -19.90 -12.07
N ALA A 109 13.11 -19.01 -11.16
CA ALA A 109 12.74 -19.09 -9.75
C ALA A 109 11.23 -18.94 -9.55
N ASP A 110 10.60 -17.98 -10.24
CA ASP A 110 9.16 -17.75 -10.17
C ASP A 110 8.36 -18.95 -10.71
N THR A 111 8.81 -19.54 -11.83
CA THR A 111 8.18 -20.74 -12.40
C THR A 111 8.38 -22.02 -11.59
N SER A 112 9.38 -22.05 -10.69
CA SER A 112 9.65 -23.20 -9.82
C SER A 112 8.92 -23.13 -8.48
N ALA A 113 8.29 -21.98 -8.19
CA ALA A 113 7.57 -21.73 -6.93
C ALA A 113 6.05 -21.97 -7.04
N SER A 114 5.58 -22.45 -8.21
CA SER A 114 4.17 -22.73 -8.53
C SER A 114 3.72 -24.13 -8.13
#